data_AF-A0A9P3ZNJ2-F1
#
_entry.id   AF-A0A9P3ZNJ2-F1
#
_cell.length_a   1.000
_cell.length_b   1.000
_cell.length_c   1.000
_cell.angle_alpha   90.00
_cell.angle_beta   90.00
_cell.angle_gamma   90.00
#
_symmetry.space_group_name_H-M   'P 1'
#
loop_
_entity.id
_entity.type
_entity.pdbx_description
1 polymer ?
#
loop_
_entity_poly.entity_id
_entity_poly.type
_entity_poly.pdbx_seq_one_letter_code
_entity_poly.pdbx_strand_id
1 'polypeptide(L)'
;MLQTLWWDPLESAATRPLALVQDDVLYCYRIDFDKNVTEVFNGQGTVAATYDYSPYGTVGSTGSLVQPVQWSSEMNDEELALFY
;
A
#
# COMPACT_ATOMS: atom_id res chain seq x y z
N MET A 1 2.73 12.50 12.02
CA MET A 1 1.40 11.97 11.67
C MET A 1 1.35 10.53 12.13
N LEU A 2 0.28 10.10 12.81
CA LEU A 2 0.16 8.71 13.26
C LEU A 2 -0.51 7.89 12.15
N GLN A 3 0.09 6.76 11.81
CA GLN A 3 -0.47 5.78 10.88
C GLN A 3 -0.58 4.43 11.58
N THR A 4 -1.67 3.71 11.33
CA THR A 4 -1.86 2.33 11.82
C THR A 4 -2.11 1.42 10.64
N LEU A 5 -1.36 0.33 10.54
CA LEU A 5 -1.45 -0.63 9.44
C LEU A 5 -1.94 -1.98 9.95
N TRP A 6 -2.90 -2.58 9.25
CA TRP A 6 -3.46 -3.89 9.56
C TRP A 6 -3.07 -4.91 8.50
N TRP A 7 -2.70 -6.10 8.97
CA TRP A 7 -2.23 -7.22 8.15
C TRP A 7 -3.15 -8.42 8.31
N ASP A 8 -3.21 -9.28 7.29
CA ASP A 8 -3.95 -10.55 7.37
C ASP A 8 -3.29 -11.48 8.39
N PRO A 9 -3.96 -11.82 9.51
CA PRO A 9 -3.38 -12.68 10.55
C PRO A 9 -3.26 -14.14 10.12
N LEU A 10 -3.84 -14.54 8.99
CA LEU A 10 -3.71 -15.89 8.44
C LEU A 10 -2.36 -16.11 7.74
N GLU A 11 -1.68 -15.04 7.35
CA GLU A 11 -0.34 -15.10 6.79
C GLU A 11 0.70 -15.19 7.92
N SER A 12 1.62 -16.16 7.81
CA SER A 12 2.68 -16.35 8.81
C SER A 12 3.69 -15.19 8.89
N ALA A 13 3.65 -14.29 7.92
CA ALA A 13 4.46 -13.07 7.83
C ALA A 13 3.62 -11.94 7.21
N ALA A 14 4.05 -10.70 7.37
CA ALA A 14 3.38 -9.50 6.86
C ALA A 14 3.48 -9.40 5.33
N THR A 15 2.71 -10.23 4.62
CA THR A 15 2.72 -10.30 3.15
C THR A 15 1.39 -9.94 2.51
N ARG A 16 0.43 -9.48 3.33
CA ARG A 16 -0.90 -9.10 2.87
C ARG A 16 -1.46 -7.96 3.71
N PRO A 17 -1.27 -6.70 3.28
CA PRO A 17 -1.85 -5.55 3.95
C PRO A 17 -3.36 -5.57 3.70
N LEU A 18 -4.13 -5.26 4.74
CA LEU A 18 -5.59 -5.18 4.66
C LEU A 18 -6.04 -3.73 4.61
N ALA A 19 -5.55 -2.92 5.54
CA ALA A 19 -5.98 -1.54 5.67
C ALA A 19 -4.95 -0.63 6.36
N LEU A 20 -5.06 0.66 6.07
CA LEU A 20 -4.31 1.76 6.66
C LEU A 20 -5.29 2.74 7.30
N VAL A 21 -5.01 3.19 8.52
CA VAL A 21 -5.65 4.37 9.12
C VAL A 21 -4.65 5.51 9.13
N GLN A 22 -5.00 6.62 8.50
CA GLN A 22 -4.19 7.83 8.39
C GLN A 22 -5.11 9.06 8.54
N ASP A 23 -4.77 9.98 9.44
CA ASP A 23 -5.62 11.14 9.80
C ASP A 23 -7.09 10.76 10.07
N ASP A 24 -7.31 9.71 10.85
CA ASP A 24 -8.65 9.19 11.19
C ASP A 24 -9.48 8.69 9.99
N VAL A 25 -8.87 8.54 8.81
CA VAL A 25 -9.49 7.96 7.61
C VAL A 25 -9.00 6.53 7.42
N LEU A 26 -9.94 5.60 7.25
CA LEU A 26 -9.68 4.22 6.90
C LEU A 26 -9.52 4.07 5.38
N TYR A 27 -8.46 3.38 4.99
CA TYR A 27 -8.16 2.98 3.63
C TYR A 27 -7.96 1.47 3.53
N CYS A 28 -8.45 0.85 2.44
CA CYS A 28 -8.32 -0.58 2.18
C CYS A 28 -7.39 -0.82 0.98
N TYR A 29 -6.54 -1.84 1.08
CA TYR A 29 -5.60 -2.22 0.04
C TYR A 29 -6.18 -3.24 -0.93
N ARG A 30 -5.85 -3.08 -2.22
CA ARG A 30 -5.91 -4.16 -3.20
C ARG A 30 -4.49 -4.47 -3.66
N ILE A 31 -4.18 -5.76 -3.68
CA ILE A 31 -2.90 -6.29 -4.13
C ILE A 31 -3.08 -7.20 -5.34
N ASP A 32 -2.06 -7.30 -6.18
CA ASP A 32 -1.98 -8.27 -7.27
C ASP A 32 -1.45 -9.64 -6.79
N PHE A 33 -1.19 -10.56 -7.73
CA PHE A 33 -0.66 -11.89 -7.43
C PHE A 33 0.78 -11.85 -6.89
N ASP A 34 1.57 -10.87 -7.35
CA ASP A 34 2.93 -10.63 -6.87
C ASP A 34 2.95 -9.83 -5.56
N LYS A 35 1.77 -9.58 -4.98
CA LYS A 35 1.51 -8.87 -3.72
C LYS A 35 1.86 -7.38 -3.76
N ASN A 36 1.96 -6.80 -4.95
CA ASN A 36 2.13 -5.36 -5.11
C ASN A 36 0.81 -4.65 -4.85
N VAL A 37 0.84 -3.51 -4.15
CA VAL A 37 -0.35 -2.67 -3.92
C VAL A 37 -0.76 -1.99 -5.21
N THR A 38 -1.84 -2.43 -5.87
CA THR A 38 -2.29 -1.81 -7.12
C THR A 38 -3.23 -0.64 -6.90
N GLU A 39 -4.06 -0.69 -5.85
CA GLU A 39 -5.07 0.31 -5.57
C GLU A 39 -5.28 0.46 -4.06
N VAL A 40 -5.62 1.68 -3.64
CA VAL A 40 -6.01 2.02 -2.27
C VAL A 40 -7.35 2.72 -2.29
N PHE A 41 -8.32 2.20 -1.54
CA PHE A 41 -9.70 2.68 -1.51
C PHE A 41 -9.97 3.39 -0.19
N ASN A 42 -10.71 4.50 -0.20
CA ASN A 42 -11.22 5.10 1.04
C ASN A 42 -12.43 4.31 1.59
N GLY A 43 -12.91 4.67 2.79
CA GLY A 43 -14.07 4.03 3.43
C GLY A 43 -15.39 4.10 2.63
N GLN A 44 -15.47 4.87 1.55
CA GLN A 44 -16.62 4.92 0.64
C GLN A 44 -16.44 4.02 -0.60
N GLY A 45 -15.31 3.31 -0.71
CA GLY A 45 -14.97 2.51 -1.87
C GLY A 45 -14.47 3.32 -3.07
N THR A 46 -14.16 4.60 -2.89
CA THR A 46 -13.55 5.42 -3.95
C THR A 46 -12.03 5.21 -3.95
N VAL A 47 -11.44 5.09 -5.13
CA VAL A 47 -9.99 4.98 -5.30
C VAL A 47 -9.31 6.27 -4.84
N ALA A 48 -8.48 6.16 -3.80
CA ALA A 48 -7.66 7.25 -3.26
C ALA A 48 -6.27 7.30 -3.90
N ALA A 49 -5.74 6.14 -4.30
CA ALA A 49 -4.53 6.02 -5.09
C ALA A 49 -4.54 4.76 -5.96
N THR A 50 -3.89 4.83 -7.12
CA THR A 50 -3.53 3.67 -7.95
C THR A 50 -2.03 3.63 -8.15
N TYR A 51 -1.48 2.43 -8.33
CA TYR A 51 -0.08 2.22 -8.62
C TYR A 51 0.09 1.31 -9.83
N ASP A 52 0.99 1.73 -10.71
CA ASP A 52 1.41 1.00 -11.90
C ASP A 52 2.90 0.67 -11.78
N TYR A 53 3.22 -0.61 -11.93
CA TYR A 53 4.54 -1.15 -11.65
C TYR A 53 5.24 -1.57 -12.94
N SER A 54 6.46 -1.06 -13.17
CA SER A 54 7.32 -1.51 -14.27
C SER A 54 8.12 -2.75 -13.87
N PRO A 55 8.52 -3.64 -14.80
CA PRO A 55 9.30 -4.83 -14.47
C PRO A 55 10.63 -4.58 -13.73
N TYR A 56 11.12 -3.32 -13.72
CA TYR A 56 12.41 -2.95 -13.13
C TYR A 56 12.29 -1.85 -12.07
N GLY A 57 11.18 -1.80 -11.33
CA GLY A 57 11.11 -1.04 -10.08
C GLY A 57 10.65 0.41 -10.20
N THR A 58 10.20 0.86 -11.38
CA THR A 58 9.54 2.17 -11.48
C THR A 58 8.10 2.03 -11.06
N VAL A 59 7.69 2.82 -10.06
CA VAL A 59 6.29 2.96 -9.66
C VAL A 59 5.74 4.26 -10.21
N GLY A 60 4.66 4.17 -10.99
CA GLY A 60 3.79 5.30 -11.27
C GLY A 60 2.66 5.31 -10.24
N SER A 61 2.28 6.47 -9.71
CA SER A 61 1.12 6.59 -8.84
C SER A 61 0.17 7.69 -9.31
N THR A 62 -1.12 7.43 -9.26
CA THR A 62 -2.16 8.46 -9.44
C THR A 62 -2.90 8.65 -8.12
N GLY A 63 -3.25 9.90 -7.78
CA GLY A 63 -3.87 10.26 -6.50
C GLY A 63 -2.93 11.08 -5.62
N SER A 64 -3.40 11.46 -4.43
CA SER A 64 -2.63 12.29 -3.48
C SER A 64 -2.33 11.58 -2.16
N LEU A 65 -2.80 10.34 -1.99
CA LEU A 65 -2.54 9.56 -0.79
C LEU A 65 -1.11 9.00 -0.84
N VAL A 66 -0.28 9.41 0.13
CA VAL A 66 1.04 8.84 0.36
C VAL A 66 0.93 7.79 1.45
N GLN A 67 1.32 6.56 1.14
CA GLN A 67 1.19 5.39 2.00
C GLN A 67 2.42 4.50 1.88
N PRO A 68 2.79 3.75 2.94
CA PRO A 68 4.11 3.14 3.03
C PRO A 68 4.26 1.79 2.31
N VAL A 69 3.20 1.07 1.98
CA VAL A 69 3.29 -0.31 1.46
C VAL A 69 3.18 -0.36 -0.06
N GLN A 70 4.17 -0.90 -0.77
CA GLN A 70 4.13 -0.97 -2.24
C GLN A 70 4.47 -2.36 -2.78
N TRP A 71 5.71 -2.57 -3.21
CA TRP A 71 6.18 -3.78 -3.88
C TRP A 71 6.12 -4.97 -2.96
N SER A 72 5.56 -6.10 -3.41
CA SER A 72 5.53 -7.35 -2.65
C SER A 72 5.05 -7.19 -1.20
N SER A 73 4.22 -6.17 -0.93
CA SER A 73 3.77 -5.78 0.41
C SER A 73 4.89 -5.31 1.36
N GLU A 74 5.98 -4.78 0.84
CA GLU A 74 7.10 -4.20 1.59
C GLU A 74 6.92 -2.69 1.82
N MET A 75 7.62 -2.16 2.82
CA MET A 75 7.66 -0.74 3.13
C MET A 75 8.55 0.00 2.14
N ASN A 76 7.98 0.90 1.35
CA ASN A 76 8.72 1.86 0.55
C ASN A 76 9.15 3.05 1.42
N ASP A 77 10.45 3.21 1.55
CA ASP A 77 11.08 4.43 2.04
C ASP A 77 11.63 5.22 0.85
N GLU A 78 10.90 6.25 0.43
CA GLU A 78 11.29 7.12 -0.69
C GLU A 78 12.54 7.95 -0.38
N GLU A 79 12.84 8.24 0.89
CA GLU A 79 14.04 8.99 1.28
C GLU A 79 15.29 8.15 1.08
N LEU A 80 15.19 6.85 1.37
CA LEU A 80 16.29 5.90 1.23
C LEU A 80 16.30 5.16 -0.12
N ALA A 81 15.22 5.26 -0.90
CA ALA A 81 14.97 4.46 -2.10
C ALA A 81 15.10 2.95 -1.84
N LEU A 82 14.51 2.49 -0.72
CA LEU A 82 14.57 1.11 -0.26
C LEU A 82 13.18 0.53 -0.03
N PHE A 83 13.08 -0.79 -0.24
CA PHE A 83 11.95 -1.62 0.13
C PHE A 83 12.42 -2.61 1.20
N TYR A 84 11.67 -2.78 2.29
CA TYR A 84 12.01 -3.68 3.40
C TYR A 84 10.80 -4.22 4.18
#